data_AF-L5N8K6-F1
#
_entry.id   AF-L5N8K6-F1
#
_cell.length_a   1.000
_cell.length_b   1.000
_cell.length_c   1.000
_cell.angle_alpha   90.00
_cell.angle_beta   90.00
_cell.angle_gamma   90.00
#
_symmetry.space_group_name_H-M   'P 1'
#
loop_
_entity.id
_entity.type
_entity.pdbx_description
1 polymer ?
#
loop_
_entity_poly.entity_id
_entity_poly.type
_entity_poly.pdbx_seq_one_letter_code
_entity_poly.pdbx_strand_id
1 'polypeptide(L)'
;MDWIWKAILIIFVGTIILRIAGRKSISQMTLSQTVIMIAIGSLLIQPVAGKNIWVTFGVGGVLVLTLMLMEYAQVKFDFMERFLTGRSVSIIENGRMNEKNMKKLRFTVDQLEMKLRQLNVTSIQDVKTATLEPNGQIGYEWKDLKQPATKQDVQMIHTELNRILQALQLNGTQDRNGKGNPDIFQEVEQKKHIQPPPDRLQ
;
A
#
# COMPACT_ATOMS: atom_id res chain seq x y z
N MET A 1 51.05 2.55 -0.76
CA MET A 1 50.01 1.52 -0.53
C MET A 1 48.98 1.94 0.53
N ASP A 2 49.30 2.90 1.39
CA ASP A 2 48.41 3.38 2.48
C ASP A 2 47.05 3.89 2.01
N TRP A 3 46.97 4.45 0.80
CA TRP A 3 45.72 4.94 0.23
C TRP A 3 44.73 3.81 -0.09
N ILE A 4 45.22 2.60 -0.42
CA ILE A 4 44.40 1.41 -0.67
C ILE A 4 43.77 0.92 0.63
N TRP A 5 44.56 0.81 1.70
CA TRP A 5 44.06 0.44 3.02
C TRP A 5 43.03 1.46 3.54
N LYS A 6 43.32 2.77 3.39
CA LYS A 6 42.38 3.83 3.74
C LYS A 6 41.08 3.72 2.94
N ALA A 7 41.13 3.43 1.65
CA ALA A 7 39.94 3.25 0.83
C ALA A 7 39.07 2.06 1.29
N ILE A 8 39.69 0.90 1.59
CA ILE A 8 38.98 -0.28 2.12
C ILE A 8 38.32 0.06 3.46
N LEU A 9 39.05 0.73 4.36
CA LEU A 9 38.54 1.12 5.67
C LEU A 9 37.39 2.12 5.58
N ILE A 10 37.46 3.10 4.66
CA ILE A 10 36.39 4.07 4.40
C ILE A 10 35.13 3.37 3.89
N ILE A 11 35.26 2.40 2.98
CA ILE A 11 34.10 1.65 2.48
C ILE A 11 33.45 0.86 3.62
N PHE A 12 34.24 0.17 4.45
CA PHE A 12 33.72 -0.62 5.56
C PHE A 12 33.02 0.26 6.61
N VAL A 13 33.70 1.28 7.12
CA VAL A 13 33.16 2.20 8.15
C VAL A 13 32.01 3.03 7.59
N GLY A 14 32.15 3.54 6.36
CA GLY A 14 31.10 4.29 5.68
C GLY A 14 29.84 3.45 5.50
N THR A 15 29.96 2.17 5.13
CA THR A 15 28.82 1.26 5.02
C THR A 15 28.12 1.05 6.37
N ILE A 16 28.87 0.94 7.48
CA ILE A 16 28.29 0.84 8.82
C ILE A 16 27.55 2.13 9.19
N ILE A 17 28.19 3.28 8.98
CA ILE A 17 27.59 4.60 9.23
C ILE A 17 26.28 4.76 8.44
N LEU A 18 26.28 4.45 7.14
CA LEU A 18 25.10 4.53 6.29
C LEU A 18 24.00 3.56 6.75
N ARG A 19 24.37 2.34 7.16
CA ARG A 19 23.42 1.35 7.65
C ARG A 19 22.74 1.78 8.95
N ILE A 20 23.45 2.48 9.83
CA ILE A 20 22.91 3.05 11.07
C ILE A 20 22.02 4.27 10.77
N ALA A 21 22.38 5.10 9.78
CA ALA A 21 21.59 6.27 9.38
C ALA A 21 20.20 5.91 8.82
N GLY A 22 20.01 4.69 8.32
CA GLY A 22 18.69 4.12 8.06
C GLY A 22 18.54 3.39 6.73
N ARG A 23 17.38 2.74 6.57
CA ARG A 23 17.04 1.87 5.42
C ARG A 23 15.94 2.46 4.52
N LYS A 24 15.63 3.75 4.68
CA LYS A 24 14.52 4.41 3.94
C LYS A 24 14.95 4.70 2.49
N SER A 25 14.02 4.54 1.54
CA SER A 25 14.23 5.02 0.17
C SER A 25 14.34 6.55 0.16
N ILE A 26 15.05 7.13 -0.81
CA ILE A 26 15.19 8.59 -0.98
C ILE A 26 13.83 9.30 -0.96
N SER A 27 12.78 8.67 -1.52
CA SER A 27 11.41 9.21 -1.56
C SER A 27 10.67 9.17 -0.21
N GLN A 28 11.22 8.49 0.80
CA GLN A 28 10.66 8.33 2.14
C GLN A 28 11.53 8.99 3.22
N MET A 29 12.68 9.54 2.84
CA MET A 29 13.55 10.26 3.76
C MET A 29 12.95 11.61 4.14
N THR A 30 13.15 12.01 5.39
CA THR A 30 12.88 13.40 5.81
C THR A 30 13.96 14.32 5.25
N LEU A 31 13.67 15.62 5.16
CA LEU A 31 14.64 16.61 4.68
C LEU A 31 15.95 16.55 5.48
N SER A 32 15.86 16.42 6.81
CA SER A 32 17.02 16.28 7.70
C SER A 32 17.86 15.05 7.39
N GLN A 33 17.20 13.91 7.13
CA GLN A 33 17.89 12.68 6.74
C GLN A 33 18.64 12.85 5.41
N THR A 34 18.03 13.51 4.42
CA THR A 34 18.68 13.78 3.13
C THR A 34 19.91 14.68 3.28
N VAL A 35 19.83 15.76 4.07
CA VAL A 35 20.96 16.66 4.32
C VAL A 35 22.13 15.91 4.96
N ILE A 36 21.86 15.06 5.95
CA ILE A 36 22.90 14.29 6.64
C ILE A 36 23.52 13.25 5.71
N MET A 37 22.74 12.59 4.85
CA MET A 37 23.28 11.65 3.87
C MET A 37 24.24 12.31 2.88
N ILE A 38 23.91 13.51 2.39
CA ILE A 38 24.80 14.30 1.54
C ILE A 38 26.07 14.69 2.31
N ALA A 39 25.92 15.14 3.56
CA ALA A 39 27.05 15.50 4.42
C ALA A 39 27.98 14.31 4.66
N ILE A 40 27.46 13.13 4.99
CA ILE A 40 28.23 11.90 5.17
C ILE A 40 28.96 11.52 3.88
N GLY A 41 28.28 11.57 2.73
CA GLY A 41 28.92 11.31 1.43
C GLY A 41 30.11 12.24 1.16
N SER A 42 29.96 13.54 1.44
CA SER A 42 31.05 14.51 1.31
C SER A 42 32.20 14.26 2.31
N LEU A 43 31.86 13.75 3.50
CA LEU A 43 32.80 13.49 4.58
C LEU A 43 33.66 12.26 4.29
N LEU A 44 33.08 11.19 3.74
CA LEU A 44 33.79 9.94 3.43
C LEU A 44 34.92 10.12 2.39
N ILE A 45 34.86 11.18 1.56
CA ILE A 45 35.89 11.49 0.56
C ILE A 45 37.11 12.18 1.20
N GLN A 46 36.94 12.85 2.33
CA GLN A 46 37.97 13.69 2.94
C GLN A 46 39.29 12.98 3.31
N PRO A 47 39.30 11.75 3.85
CA PRO A 47 40.55 11.06 4.19
C PRO A 47 41.38 10.67 2.96
N VAL A 48 40.73 10.46 1.82
CA VAL A 48 41.40 10.20 0.53
C VAL A 48 42.08 11.47 0.03
N ALA A 49 41.49 12.64 0.29
CA ALA A 49 42.06 13.96 -0.02
C ALA A 49 43.17 14.41 0.95
N GLY A 50 43.73 13.51 1.76
CA GLY A 50 44.87 13.79 2.65
C GLY A 50 44.50 14.28 4.05
N LYS A 51 43.21 14.37 4.40
CA LYS A 51 42.77 14.73 5.75
C LYS A 51 42.88 13.55 6.72
N ASN A 52 42.93 13.84 8.03
CA ASN A 52 43.03 12.81 9.07
C ASN A 52 41.78 11.93 9.12
N ILE A 53 41.98 10.62 8.97
CA ILE A 53 40.90 9.61 8.96
C ILE A 53 40.16 9.53 10.30
N TRP A 54 40.86 9.69 11.43
CA TRP A 54 40.26 9.63 12.76
C TRP A 54 39.33 10.82 13.03
N VAL A 55 39.75 12.02 12.60
CA VAL A 55 38.90 13.22 12.67
C VAL A 55 37.66 13.05 11.81
N THR A 56 37.82 12.48 10.61
CA THR A 56 36.70 12.21 9.70
C THR A 56 35.69 11.26 10.33
N PHE A 57 36.15 10.17 10.93
CA PHE A 57 35.26 9.21 11.61
C PHE A 57 34.61 9.80 12.86
N GLY A 58 35.32 10.62 13.63
CA GLY A 58 34.76 11.35 14.78
C GLY A 58 33.63 12.28 14.36
N VAL A 59 33.84 13.09 13.32
CA VAL A 59 32.79 13.97 12.75
C VAL A 59 31.61 13.14 12.22
N GLY A 60 31.88 12.01 11.55
CA GLY A 60 30.83 11.12 11.05
C GLY A 60 29.97 10.54 12.17
N GLY A 61 30.60 10.11 13.27
CA GLY A 61 29.91 9.64 14.46
C GLY A 61 29.02 10.72 15.10
N VAL A 62 29.50 11.96 15.19
CA VAL A 62 28.72 13.09 15.72
C VAL A 62 27.51 13.40 14.82
N LEU A 63 27.66 13.34 13.50
CA LEU A 63 26.54 13.53 12.56
C LEU A 63 25.45 12.47 12.74
N VAL A 64 25.85 11.19 12.85
CA VAL A 64 24.90 10.08 13.10
C VAL A 64 24.24 10.22 14.46
N LEU A 65 25.00 10.55 15.52
CA LEU A 65 24.45 10.77 16.84
C LEU A 65 23.42 11.91 16.84
N THR A 66 23.73 13.00 16.12
CA THR A 66 22.82 14.13 15.97
C THR A 66 21.55 13.73 15.22
N LEU A 67 21.64 12.89 14.18
CA LEU A 67 20.47 12.33 13.51
C LEU A 67 19.59 11.55 14.49
N MET A 68 20.18 10.63 15.26
CA MET A 68 19.45 9.83 16.24
C MET A 68 18.78 10.70 17.30
N LEU A 69 19.47 11.72 17.79
CA LEU A 69 18.91 12.68 18.76
C LEU A 69 17.76 13.49 18.16
N MET A 70 17.87 13.93 16.90
CA MET A 70 16.77 14.61 16.21
C MET A 70 15.56 13.70 16.03
N GLU A 71 15.75 12.45 15.61
CA GLU A 71 14.66 11.49 15.44
C GLU A 71 13.98 11.19 16.78
N TYR A 72 14.76 10.99 17.85
CA TYR A 72 14.21 10.82 19.19
C TYR A 72 13.42 12.07 19.64
N ALA A 73 13.96 13.27 19.39
CA ALA A 73 13.29 14.52 19.72
C ALA A 73 11.99 14.71 18.93
N GLN A 74 11.93 14.26 17.67
CA GLN A 74 10.69 14.28 16.87
C GLN A 74 9.62 13.38 17.49
N VAL A 75 9.97 12.17 17.92
CA VAL A 75 9.02 11.25 18.58
C VAL A 75 8.55 11.79 19.93
N LYS A 76 9.41 12.52 20.65
CA LYS A 76 9.09 13.05 21.97
C LYS A 76 8.32 14.37 21.95
N PHE A 77 8.54 15.21 20.93
CA PHE A 77 8.01 16.57 20.86
C PHE A 77 7.30 16.83 19.53
N ASP A 78 5.97 16.96 19.57
CA ASP A 78 5.12 17.32 18.41
C ASP A 78 5.59 18.57 17.66
N PHE A 79 6.19 19.54 18.38
CA PHE A 79 6.73 20.75 17.74
C PHE A 79 7.89 20.42 16.80
N MET A 80 8.82 19.56 17.25
CA MET A 80 9.96 19.13 16.45
C MET A 80 9.50 18.29 15.27
N GLU A 81 8.54 17.38 15.47
CA GLU A 81 7.92 16.62 14.38
C GLU A 81 7.29 17.56 13.33
N ARG A 82 6.46 18.51 13.76
CA ARG A 82 5.77 19.45 12.85
C ARG A 82 6.73 20.36 12.10
N PHE A 83 7.84 20.77 12.74
CA PHE A 83 8.83 21.64 12.13
C PHE A 83 9.75 20.90 11.15
N LEU A 84 10.21 19.69 11.50
CA LEU A 84 11.19 18.93 10.73
C LEU A 84 10.56 18.01 9.67
N THR A 85 9.46 17.34 10.02
CA THR A 85 8.76 16.39 9.15
C THR A 85 7.64 17.09 8.38
N GLY A 86 6.99 18.09 8.96
CA GLY A 86 5.82 18.74 8.38
C GLY A 86 4.52 18.04 8.75
N ARG A 87 3.40 18.48 8.17
CA ARG A 87 2.08 17.86 8.36
C ARG A 87 1.47 17.49 7.01
N SER A 88 0.73 16.39 6.99
CA SER A 88 -0.13 16.07 5.86
C SER A 88 -1.22 17.13 5.70
N VAL A 89 -1.56 17.45 4.46
CA VAL A 89 -2.59 18.46 4.16
C VAL A 89 -3.62 17.84 3.23
N SER A 90 -4.89 17.94 3.62
CA SER A 90 -6.01 17.50 2.79
C SER A 90 -6.08 18.28 1.47
N ILE A 91 -6.06 17.56 0.35
CA ILE A 91 -6.13 18.10 -1.01
C ILE A 91 -7.39 17.66 -1.76
N ILE A 92 -8.02 16.55 -1.35
CA ILE A 92 -9.33 16.10 -1.87
C ILE A 92 -10.23 15.75 -0.68
N GLU A 93 -11.46 16.26 -0.70
CA GLU A 93 -12.51 15.94 0.26
C GLU A 93 -13.82 15.62 -0.47
N ASN A 94 -14.35 14.43 -0.24
CA ASN A 94 -15.54 13.85 -0.87
C ASN A 94 -15.55 13.94 -2.41
N GLY A 95 -14.39 13.76 -3.04
CA GLY A 95 -14.23 13.84 -4.50
C GLY A 95 -14.18 15.26 -5.05
N ARG A 96 -14.03 16.28 -4.19
CA ARG A 96 -13.81 17.68 -4.57
C ARG A 96 -12.41 18.11 -4.15
N MET A 97 -11.71 18.81 -5.05
CA MET A 97 -10.39 19.35 -4.74
C MET A 97 -10.48 20.52 -3.77
N ASN A 98 -9.56 20.57 -2.81
CA ASN A 98 -9.40 21.71 -1.92
C ASN A 98 -8.40 22.71 -2.54
N GLU A 99 -8.91 23.55 -3.45
CA GLU A 99 -8.08 24.52 -4.21
C GLU A 99 -7.28 25.46 -3.30
N LYS A 100 -7.85 25.84 -2.14
CA LYS A 100 -7.19 26.71 -1.17
C LYS A 100 -5.92 26.06 -0.61
N ASN A 101 -6.01 24.78 -0.23
CA ASN A 101 -4.87 24.03 0.27
C ASN A 101 -3.85 23.76 -0.84
N MET A 102 -4.30 23.37 -2.03
CA MET A 102 -3.44 23.15 -3.20
C MET A 102 -2.66 24.42 -3.57
N LYS A 103 -3.31 25.60 -3.57
CA LYS A 103 -2.65 26.89 -3.82
C LYS A 103 -1.60 27.22 -2.76
N LYS A 104 -1.88 26.96 -1.47
CA LYS A 104 -0.92 27.15 -0.38
C LYS A 104 0.31 26.23 -0.52
N LEU A 105 0.10 25.02 -1.03
CA LEU A 105 1.15 24.03 -1.27
C LEU A 105 1.86 24.23 -2.61
N ARG A 106 1.39 25.17 -3.45
CA ARG A 106 1.87 25.36 -4.84
C ARG A 106 1.79 24.06 -5.66
N PHE A 107 0.78 23.24 -5.36
CA PHE A 107 0.54 21.93 -5.97
C PHE A 107 -0.51 22.07 -7.06
N THR A 108 -0.15 21.79 -8.31
CA THR A 108 -1.06 22.01 -9.45
C THR A 108 -2.03 20.85 -9.64
N VAL A 109 -3.12 21.09 -10.36
CA VAL A 109 -4.07 20.03 -10.75
C VAL A 109 -3.37 18.95 -11.57
N ASP A 110 -2.51 19.34 -12.51
CA ASP A 110 -1.73 18.39 -13.33
C ASP A 110 -0.84 17.47 -12.48
N GLN A 111 -0.21 18.03 -11.43
CA GLN A 111 0.61 17.24 -10.50
C GLN A 111 -0.24 16.25 -9.70
N LEU A 112 -1.42 16.69 -9.23
CA LEU A 112 -2.37 15.82 -8.54
C LEU A 112 -2.81 14.68 -9.44
N GLU A 113 -3.27 14.97 -10.65
CA GLU A 113 -3.73 13.97 -11.61
C GLU A 113 -2.62 13.00 -12.02
N MET A 114 -1.40 13.50 -12.24
CA MET A 114 -0.24 12.67 -12.53
C MET A 114 0.02 11.69 -11.39
N LYS A 115 0.00 12.15 -10.14
CA LYS A 115 0.23 11.31 -8.96
C LYS A 115 -0.88 10.28 -8.75
N LEU A 116 -2.15 10.68 -8.91
CA LEU A 116 -3.28 9.75 -8.86
C LEU A 116 -3.18 8.67 -9.93
N ARG A 117 -2.76 9.02 -11.15
CA ARG A 117 -2.53 8.07 -12.23
C ARG A 117 -1.44 7.05 -11.90
N GLN A 118 -0.35 7.48 -11.27
CA GLN A 118 0.71 6.58 -10.77
C GLN A 118 0.19 5.58 -9.72
N LEU A 119 -0.90 5.93 -9.03
CA LEU A 119 -1.58 5.09 -8.03
C LEU A 119 -2.74 4.29 -8.62
N ASN A 120 -2.90 4.26 -9.96
CA ASN A 120 -4.01 3.64 -10.69
C ASN A 120 -5.39 4.25 -10.37
N VAL A 121 -5.42 5.51 -9.92
CA VAL A 121 -6.65 6.29 -9.73
C VAL A 121 -6.89 7.11 -10.99
N THR A 122 -7.95 6.77 -11.74
CA THR A 122 -8.30 7.43 -13.01
C THR A 122 -9.18 8.65 -12.85
N SER A 123 -9.96 8.73 -11.78
CA SER A 123 -10.91 9.82 -11.54
C SER A 123 -10.80 10.35 -10.12
N ILE A 124 -10.64 11.67 -9.98
CA ILE A 124 -10.66 12.38 -8.68
C ILE A 124 -12.01 12.17 -7.98
N GLN A 125 -13.10 12.03 -8.75
CA GLN A 125 -14.45 11.89 -8.19
C GLN A 125 -14.64 10.56 -7.46
N ASP A 126 -13.82 9.55 -7.76
CA ASP A 126 -13.88 8.24 -7.10
C ASP A 126 -13.11 8.24 -5.77
N VAL A 127 -12.31 9.28 -5.51
CA VAL A 127 -11.58 9.47 -4.26
C VAL A 127 -12.46 10.15 -3.23
N LYS A 128 -12.54 9.56 -2.04
CA LYS A 128 -13.24 10.12 -0.88
C LYS A 128 -12.38 11.14 -0.18
N THR A 129 -11.15 10.79 0.18
CA THR A 129 -10.19 11.72 0.78
C THR A 129 -8.82 11.55 0.13
N ALA A 130 -8.06 12.63 0.01
CA ALA A 130 -6.63 12.54 -0.28
C ALA A 130 -5.84 13.60 0.47
N THR A 131 -4.66 13.21 0.95
CA THR A 131 -3.70 14.07 1.63
C THR A 131 -2.41 14.15 0.83
N LEU A 132 -1.81 15.35 0.79
CA LEU A 132 -0.43 15.50 0.37
C LEU A 132 0.46 15.37 1.61
N GLU A 133 1.32 14.35 1.60
CA GLU A 133 2.32 14.12 2.63
C GLU A 133 3.53 15.04 2.44
N PRO A 134 4.30 15.34 3.50
CA PRO A 134 5.45 16.25 3.40
C PRO A 134 6.55 15.81 2.44
N ASN A 135 6.66 14.49 2.19
CA ASN A 135 7.57 13.92 1.19
C ASN A 135 7.03 14.02 -0.25
N GLY A 136 5.87 14.67 -0.45
CA GLY A 136 5.22 14.86 -1.75
C GLY A 136 4.47 13.62 -2.26
N GLN A 137 4.27 12.60 -1.42
CA GLN A 137 3.42 11.46 -1.74
C GLN A 137 1.95 11.78 -1.46
N ILE A 138 1.05 11.06 -2.11
CA ILE A 138 -0.39 11.20 -1.91
C ILE A 138 -0.89 10.00 -1.12
N GLY A 139 -1.45 10.26 0.06
CA GLY A 139 -2.33 9.32 0.74
C GLY A 139 -3.74 9.48 0.20
N TYR A 140 -4.49 8.40 -0.02
CA TYR A 140 -5.85 8.49 -0.52
C TYR A 140 -6.75 7.35 -0.02
N GLU A 141 -8.05 7.62 -0.02
CA GLU A 141 -9.11 6.68 0.31
C GLU A 141 -10.15 6.70 -0.80
N TRP A 142 -10.55 5.53 -1.30
CA TRP A 142 -11.64 5.42 -2.28
C TRP A 142 -13.00 5.65 -1.62
N LYS A 143 -13.96 6.16 -2.39
CA LYS A 143 -15.37 6.11 -2.01
C LYS A 143 -15.83 4.67 -1.83
N ASP A 144 -16.77 4.45 -0.90
CA ASP A 144 -17.18 3.12 -0.46
C ASP A 144 -17.56 2.18 -1.62
N LEU A 145 -18.31 2.67 -2.62
CA LEU A 145 -18.71 1.88 -3.79
C LEU A 145 -17.60 1.68 -4.86
N LYS A 146 -16.46 2.33 -4.71
CA LYS A 146 -15.30 2.26 -5.62
C LYS A 146 -14.13 1.51 -5.01
N GLN A 147 -14.23 1.11 -3.75
CA GLN A 147 -13.21 0.31 -3.09
C GLN A 147 -13.09 -1.07 -3.75
N PRO A 148 -11.87 -1.59 -3.95
CA PRO A 148 -11.69 -2.95 -4.41
C PRO A 148 -12.20 -3.92 -3.34
N ALA A 149 -12.87 -4.99 -3.77
CA ALA A 149 -13.35 -6.02 -2.86
C ALA A 149 -12.19 -6.68 -2.11
N THR A 150 -12.33 -6.81 -0.80
CA THR A 150 -11.39 -7.54 0.04
C THR A 150 -11.64 -9.04 -0.04
N LYS A 151 -10.66 -9.84 0.39
CA LYS A 151 -10.84 -11.30 0.51
C LYS A 151 -12.00 -11.66 1.46
N GLN A 152 -12.21 -10.84 2.49
CA GLN A 152 -13.30 -11.03 3.46
C GLN A 152 -14.67 -10.82 2.80
N ASP A 153 -14.81 -9.81 1.94
CA ASP A 153 -16.05 -9.55 1.19
C ASP A 153 -16.41 -10.75 0.30
N VAL A 154 -15.41 -11.32 -0.39
CA VAL A 154 -15.59 -12.50 -1.24
C VAL A 154 -15.97 -13.74 -0.41
N GLN A 155 -15.35 -13.94 0.76
CA GLN A 155 -15.70 -15.05 1.66
C GLN A 155 -17.10 -14.91 2.24
N MET A 156 -17.53 -13.69 2.55
CA MET A 156 -18.90 -13.42 2.99
C MET A 156 -19.89 -13.79 1.90
N ILE A 157 -19.65 -13.34 0.66
CA ILE A 157 -20.48 -13.71 -0.51
C ILE A 157 -20.52 -15.23 -0.69
N HIS A 158 -19.39 -15.92 -0.63
CA HIS A 158 -19.33 -17.39 -0.77
C HIS A 158 -20.09 -18.12 0.34
N THR A 159 -20.01 -17.62 1.59
CA THR A 159 -20.73 -18.20 2.73
C THR A 159 -22.24 -18.02 2.57
N GLU A 160 -22.70 -16.82 2.20
CA GLU A 160 -24.12 -16.57 1.94
C GLU A 160 -24.63 -17.36 0.73
N LEU A 161 -23.83 -17.47 -0.33
CA LEU A 161 -24.16 -18.28 -1.50
C LEU A 161 -24.37 -19.75 -1.11
N ASN A 162 -23.47 -20.33 -0.31
CA ASN A 162 -23.60 -21.71 0.15
C ASN A 162 -24.84 -21.92 1.04
N ARG A 163 -25.17 -20.94 1.89
CA ARG A 163 -26.40 -20.97 2.70
C ARG A 163 -27.64 -20.98 1.81
N ILE A 164 -27.67 -20.11 0.80
CA ILE A 164 -28.78 -20.05 -0.16
C ILE A 164 -28.90 -21.38 -0.92
N LEU A 165 -27.78 -21.93 -1.43
CA LEU A 165 -27.78 -23.20 -2.14
C LEU A 165 -28.29 -24.36 -1.26
N GLN A 166 -27.90 -24.40 0.01
CA GLN A 166 -28.37 -25.41 0.95
C GLN A 166 -29.88 -25.26 1.23
N ALA A 167 -30.38 -24.03 1.40
CA ALA A 167 -31.80 -23.76 1.57
C ALA A 167 -32.63 -24.14 0.32
N LEU A 168 -32.11 -23.92 -0.88
CA LEU A 168 -32.74 -24.32 -2.13
C LEU A 168 -32.73 -25.85 -2.32
N GLN A 169 -31.68 -26.56 -1.90
CA GLN A 169 -31.63 -28.03 -1.95
C GLN A 169 -32.62 -28.69 -1.00
N LEU A 170 -32.94 -28.06 0.14
CA LEU A 170 -34.01 -28.52 1.04
C LEU A 170 -35.40 -28.37 0.40
N ASN A 171 -35.60 -27.38 -0.47
CA ASN A 171 -36.84 -27.27 -1.26
C ASN A 171 -36.91 -28.26 -2.43
N GLY A 172 -35.78 -28.82 -2.89
CA GLY A 172 -35.72 -29.85 -3.95
C GLY A 172 -35.83 -31.29 -3.45
N THR A 173 -35.95 -31.53 -2.13
CA THR A 173 -35.99 -32.89 -1.55
C THR A 173 -37.21 -33.18 -0.67
N GLN A 174 -38.18 -32.25 -0.57
CA GLN A 174 -39.51 -32.54 -0.03
C GLN A 174 -40.53 -32.85 -1.15
N ASP A 175 -40.24 -33.85 -1.98
CA ASP A 175 -41.29 -34.60 -2.68
C ASP A 175 -40.84 -36.04 -3.03
N ARG A 176 -40.12 -36.69 -2.10
CA ARG A 176 -39.74 -38.11 -2.21
C ARG A 176 -40.25 -38.95 -1.04
N ASN A 177 -41.41 -38.59 -0.48
CA ASN A 177 -42.17 -39.48 0.40
C ASN A 177 -43.65 -39.43 0.04
N GLY A 178 -43.99 -40.01 -1.11
CA GLY A 178 -45.36 -40.23 -1.56
C GLY A 178 -45.40 -40.60 -3.04
N LYS A 179 -45.68 -41.88 -3.34
CA LYS A 179 -46.04 -42.46 -4.65
C LYS A 179 -46.14 -41.48 -5.86
N GLY A 180 -45.33 -41.73 -6.90
CA GLY A 180 -45.37 -41.07 -8.23
C GLY A 180 -44.24 -40.04 -8.36
N ASN A 181 -43.36 -40.02 -9.37
CA ASN A 181 -43.45 -40.35 -10.79
C ASN A 181 -42.01 -40.70 -11.26
N PRO A 182 -41.76 -41.76 -12.07
CA PRO A 182 -40.42 -41.99 -12.62
C PRO A 182 -40.03 -40.84 -13.56
N ASP A 183 -38.76 -40.48 -13.50
CA ASP A 183 -38.16 -39.37 -14.23
C ASP A 183 -38.30 -39.61 -15.76
N ILE A 184 -38.86 -38.65 -16.51
CA ILE A 184 -39.13 -38.79 -17.95
C ILE A 184 -37.83 -39.12 -18.73
N PHE A 185 -36.69 -38.66 -18.21
CA PHE A 185 -35.38 -38.92 -18.79
C PHE A 185 -34.94 -40.39 -18.66
N GLN A 186 -35.42 -41.13 -17.66
CA GLN A 186 -35.16 -42.58 -17.53
C GLN A 186 -35.90 -43.41 -18.59
N GLU A 187 -37.08 -42.97 -19.02
CA GLU A 187 -37.88 -43.66 -20.04
C GLU A 187 -37.23 -43.58 -21.42
N VAL A 188 -36.63 -42.42 -21.75
CA VAL A 188 -35.89 -42.19 -22.99
C VAL A 188 -34.60 -43.02 -23.02
N GLU A 189 -33.89 -43.11 -21.90
CA GLU A 189 -32.65 -43.88 -21.79
C GLU A 189 -32.89 -45.39 -21.92
N GLN A 190 -34.01 -45.89 -21.36
CA GLN A 190 -34.33 -47.32 -21.35
C GLN A 190 -35.14 -47.78 -22.58
N LYS A 191 -35.59 -46.85 -23.44
CA LYS A 191 -36.41 -47.10 -24.66
C LYS A 191 -37.56 -48.08 -24.44
N LYS A 192 -38.13 -48.11 -23.24
CA LYS A 192 -39.23 -49.00 -22.86
C LYS A 192 -40.24 -48.21 -22.06
N HIS A 193 -41.48 -48.24 -22.51
CA HIS A 193 -42.61 -47.73 -21.75
C HIS A 193 -42.84 -48.64 -20.54
N ILE A 194 -42.71 -48.09 -19.33
CA ILE A 194 -42.99 -48.84 -18.09
C ILE A 194 -44.51 -48.97 -17.89
N GLN A 195 -45.29 -48.06 -18.46
CA GLN A 195 -46.75 -48.12 -18.49
C GLN A 195 -47.25 -48.11 -19.93
N PRO A 196 -48.09 -49.07 -20.34
CA PRO A 196 -48.67 -49.07 -21.68
C PRO A 196 -49.62 -47.86 -21.85
N PRO A 197 -49.78 -47.35 -23.08
CA PRO A 197 -50.73 -46.29 -23.36
C PRO A 197 -52.15 -46.71 -22.93
N PRO A 198 -52.93 -45.82 -22.28
CA PRO A 198 -54.28 -46.15 -21.85
C PRO A 198 -55.13 -46.64 -23.02
N ASP A 199 -55.93 -47.69 -22.82
CA ASP A 199 -56.70 -48.37 -23.87
C ASP A 199 -57.66 -47.45 -24.67
N ARG A 200 -57.99 -46.27 -24.15
CA ARG A 200 -58.78 -45.25 -24.87
C ARG A 200 -58.00 -44.53 -26.00
N LEU A 201 -56.69 -44.74 -26.06
CA LEU A 201 -55.77 -44.13 -27.02
C LEU A 201 -55.12 -45.18 -27.95
N GLN A 202 -55.54 -46.44 -27.83
CA GLN A 202 -55.25 -47.51 -28.80
C GLN A 202 -56.42 -47.63 -29.78
#